data_AF-A0A163Y022-F1
#
_entry.id   AF-A0A163Y022-F1
#
_cell.length_a   1.000
_cell.length_b   1.000
_cell.length_c   1.000
_cell.angle_alpha   90.00
_cell.angle_beta   90.00
_cell.angle_gamma   90.00
#
_symmetry.space_group_name_H-M   'P 1'
#
loop_
_entity.id
_entity.type
_entity.pdbx_description
1 polymer ?
#
loop_
_entity_poly.entity_id
_entity_poly.type
_entity_poly.pdbx_seq_one_letter_code
_entity_poly.pdbx_strand_id
1 'polypeptide(L)'
;MATSTWVTLNDLGRNFGISSFHCGRALEHQGWRDRHGRPTEAALSAGAVDQHMPHMSGRSVLWNADLCAELLERQGYQPVSRSQHIGQWTDLLEAMNAGSPSISTTADQMAEELPADLVEDVNRQLSQRGCRYQVCRPLSNRH
;
A
#
# COMPACT_ATOMS: atom_id res chain seq x y z
N MET A 1 -22.21 -11.81 1.12
CA MET A 1 -21.24 -12.45 2.02
C MET A 1 -19.97 -11.64 1.94
N ALA A 2 -19.67 -10.84 2.96
CA ALA A 2 -18.44 -10.04 2.97
C ALA A 2 -17.27 -11.01 3.17
N THR A 3 -16.43 -11.13 2.15
CA THR A 3 -15.19 -11.91 2.23
C THR A 3 -14.21 -11.09 3.05
N SER A 4 -14.25 -11.25 4.38
CA SER A 4 -13.30 -10.61 5.29
C SER A 4 -11.88 -10.94 4.81
N THR A 5 -11.22 -9.94 4.23
CA THR A 5 -9.89 -10.14 3.66
C THR A 5 -8.88 -9.92 4.76
N TRP A 6 -8.14 -10.97 5.11
CA TRP A 6 -7.12 -10.92 6.15
C TRP A 6 -5.80 -10.45 5.55
N VAL A 7 -5.32 -9.29 5.99
CA VAL A 7 -4.14 -8.63 5.42
C VAL A 7 -3.11 -8.33 6.50
N THR A 8 -1.82 -8.26 6.13
CA THR A 8 -0.82 -7.78 7.07
C THR A 8 -0.90 -6.26 7.19
N LEU A 9 -0.33 -5.71 8.27
CA LEU A 9 -0.17 -4.26 8.45
C LEU A 9 0.56 -3.57 7.29
N ASN A 10 1.42 -4.29 6.58
CA ASN A 10 2.16 -3.77 5.43
C ASN A 10 1.27 -3.66 4.19
N ASP A 11 0.43 -4.67 3.96
CA ASP A 11 -0.53 -4.66 2.85
C ASP A 11 -1.65 -3.64 3.10
N LEU A 12 -2.11 -3.52 4.35
CA LEU A 12 -3.06 -2.51 4.75
C LEU A 12 -2.50 -1.09 4.53
N GLY A 13 -1.26 -0.83 4.94
CA GLY A 13 -0.59 0.44 4.67
C GLY A 13 -0.52 0.75 3.16
N ARG A 14 -0.18 -0.25 2.34
CA ARG A 14 -0.17 -0.11 0.87
C ARG A 14 -1.54 0.28 0.30
N ASN A 15 -2.63 -0.32 0.78
CA ASN A 15 -3.99 0.01 0.32
C ASN A 15 -4.37 1.46 0.62
N PHE A 16 -3.84 2.03 1.70
CA PHE A 16 -4.09 3.40 2.13
C PHE A 16 -2.97 4.37 1.74
N GLY A 17 -1.96 3.92 0.97
CA GLY A 17 -0.80 4.74 0.60
C GLY A 17 0.00 5.27 1.78
N ILE A 18 -0.07 4.61 2.94
CA ILE A 18 0.66 4.98 4.15
C ILE A 18 1.64 3.89 4.54
N SER A 19 2.70 4.24 5.25
CA SER A 19 3.63 3.24 5.76
C SER A 19 2.96 2.33 6.80
N SER A 20 3.44 1.09 6.90
CA SER A 20 3.02 0.13 7.95
C SER A 20 3.20 0.69 9.37
N PHE A 21 4.14 1.61 9.56
CA PHE A 21 4.31 2.37 10.81
C PHE A 21 3.12 3.29 11.10
N HIS A 22 2.67 4.09 10.14
CA HIS A 22 1.51 4.97 10.30
C HIS A 22 0.23 4.17 10.51
N CYS A 23 0.06 3.11 9.75
CA CYS A 23 -1.05 2.17 9.89
C CYS A 23 -1.03 1.54 11.29
N GLY A 24 0.14 1.12 11.76
CA GLY A 24 0.33 0.56 13.10
C GLY A 24 0.09 1.56 14.23
N ARG A 25 0.37 2.85 13.99
CA ARG A 25 0.11 3.95 14.94
C ARG A 25 -1.37 4.31 15.00
N ALA A 26 -2.09 4.27 13.88
CA ALA A 26 -3.55 4.47 13.87
C ALA A 26 -4.28 3.39 14.68
N LEU A 27 -3.84 2.12 14.55
CA LEU A 27 -4.34 1.02 15.38
C LEU A 27 -3.99 1.18 16.87
N GLU A 28 -2.81 1.72 17.18
CA GLU A 28 -2.41 2.03 18.57
C GLU A 28 -3.27 3.16 19.16
N HIS A 29 -3.56 4.22 18.39
CA HIS A 29 -4.43 5.31 18.82
C HIS A 29 -5.87 4.84 19.09
N GLN A 30 -6.35 3.83 18.37
CA GLN A 30 -7.65 3.19 18.64
C GLN A 30 -7.61 2.25 19.86
N GLY A 31 -6.42 1.94 20.38
CA GLY A 31 -6.23 0.94 21.43
C GLY A 31 -6.39 -0.50 20.93
N TRP A 32 -6.30 -0.74 19.62
CA TRP A 32 -6.33 -2.08 19.01
C TRP A 32 -4.94 -2.73 18.98
N ARG A 33 -3.89 -1.92 19.07
CA ARG A 33 -2.50 -2.37 19.10
C ARG A 33 -1.79 -1.80 20.32
N ASP A 34 -0.98 -2.61 20.98
CA ASP A 34 -0.14 -2.20 22.09
C ASP A 34 1.23 -1.72 21.61
N ARG A 35 1.98 -1.01 22.45
CA ARG A 35 3.34 -0.50 22.21
C ARG A 35 4.35 -1.59 21.82
N HIS A 36 4.05 -2.84 22.17
CA HIS A 36 4.83 -4.02 21.79
C HIS A 36 4.48 -4.56 20.39
N GLY A 37 3.60 -3.87 19.67
CA GLY A 37 3.15 -4.21 18.32
C GLY A 37 2.15 -5.35 18.25
N ARG A 38 1.64 -5.81 19.41
CA ARG A 38 0.69 -6.91 19.56
C ARG A 38 -0.75 -6.39 19.53
N PRO A 39 -1.72 -7.17 19.02
CA PRO A 39 -3.12 -6.80 19.14
C PRO A 39 -3.56 -6.85 20.61
N THR A 40 -4.44 -5.93 20.99
CA THR A 40 -5.06 -5.90 22.31
C THR A 40 -6.34 -6.74 22.34
N GLU A 41 -6.87 -7.02 23.53
CA GLU A 41 -8.17 -7.67 23.70
C GLU A 41 -9.32 -6.90 23.04
N ALA A 42 -9.21 -5.58 22.94
CA ALA A 42 -10.19 -4.75 22.25
C ALA A 42 -10.25 -5.09 20.75
N ALA A 43 -9.10 -5.34 20.11
CA ALA A 43 -9.04 -5.73 18.71
C ALA A 43 -9.59 -7.14 18.48
N LEU A 44 -9.33 -8.06 19.42
CA LEU A 44 -9.88 -9.42 19.39
C LEU A 44 -11.40 -9.41 19.56
N SER A 45 -11.91 -8.61 20.50
CA SER A 45 -13.34 -8.43 20.76
C SER A 45 -14.08 -7.79 19.58
N ALA A 46 -13.40 -6.89 18.86
CA ALA A 46 -13.92 -6.27 17.65
C ALA A 46 -13.85 -7.17 16.40
N GLY A 47 -13.20 -8.33 16.47
CA GLY A 47 -12.97 -9.18 15.30
C GLY A 47 -11.98 -8.59 14.28
N ALA A 48 -11.17 -7.61 14.71
CA ALA A 48 -10.22 -6.90 13.85
C ALA A 48 -8.94 -7.70 13.56
N VAL A 49 -8.74 -8.82 14.25
CA VAL A 49 -7.56 -9.67 14.16
C VAL A 49 -7.98 -11.12 14.00
N ASP A 50 -7.23 -11.87 13.19
CA ASP A 50 -7.48 -13.29 13.00
C ASP A 50 -7.10 -14.06 14.27
N GLN A 51 -8.09 -14.64 14.93
CA GLN A 51 -7.92 -15.48 16.12
C GLN A 51 -7.47 -16.91 15.76
N HIS A 52 -7.63 -17.33 14.50
CA HIS A 52 -7.32 -18.69 14.06
C HIS A 52 -5.83 -18.89 13.72
N MET A 53 -5.07 -17.82 13.49
CA MET A 53 -3.62 -17.93 13.45
C MET A 53 -3.03 -17.80 14.85
N PRO A 54 -2.52 -18.89 15.46
CA PRO A 54 -1.80 -18.76 16.71
C PRO A 54 -0.62 -17.81 16.46
N HIS A 55 -0.41 -16.86 17.38
CA HIS A 55 0.75 -15.98 17.46
C HIS A 55 2.04 -16.80 17.65
N MET A 56 2.37 -17.60 16.64
CA MET A 56 3.57 -18.42 16.56
C MET A 56 4.69 -17.45 16.21
N SER A 57 5.61 -17.30 17.16
CA SER A 57 6.84 -16.53 17.10
C SER A 57 7.40 -16.45 15.66
N GLY A 58 7.18 -15.30 15.01
CA GLY A 58 7.76 -14.98 13.70
C GLY A 58 6.78 -14.71 12.55
N ARG A 59 5.47 -14.95 12.69
CA ARG A 59 4.47 -14.60 11.65
C ARG A 59 3.75 -13.29 11.99
N SER A 60 3.63 -12.41 10.98
CA SER A 60 2.94 -11.12 11.07
C SER A 60 1.47 -11.30 11.43
N VAL A 61 0.97 -10.46 12.34
CA VAL A 61 -0.44 -10.41 12.73
C VAL A 61 -1.29 -10.05 11.52
N LEU A 62 -2.34 -10.85 11.27
CA LEU A 62 -3.31 -10.60 10.21
C LEU A 62 -4.47 -9.78 10.75
N TRP A 63 -4.77 -8.70 10.06
CA TRP A 63 -5.81 -7.75 10.39
C TRP A 63 -6.95 -7.86 9.39
N ASN A 64 -8.17 -7.64 9.88
CA ASN A 64 -9.35 -7.58 9.03
C ASN A 64 -9.29 -6.30 8.20
N ALA A 65 -9.16 -6.43 6.87
CA ALA A 65 -9.00 -5.30 5.96
C ALA A 65 -10.19 -4.34 6.03
N ASP A 66 -11.42 -4.85 6.11
CA ASP A 66 -12.64 -4.04 6.12
C ASP A 66 -12.74 -3.21 7.41
N LEU A 67 -12.57 -3.84 8.57
CA LEU A 67 -12.62 -3.14 9.86
C LEU A 67 -11.48 -2.13 10.02
N CYS A 68 -10.29 -2.47 9.54
CA CYS A 68 -9.17 -1.54 9.57
C CYS A 68 -9.35 -0.41 8.56
N ALA A 69 -9.98 -0.67 7.41
CA ALA A 69 -10.32 0.35 6.44
C ALA A 69 -11.30 1.37 7.03
N GLU A 70 -12.39 0.90 7.63
CA GLU A 70 -13.37 1.78 8.30
C GLU A 70 -12.72 2.63 9.40
N LEU A 71 -11.80 2.06 10.18
CA LEU A 71 -11.06 2.79 11.21
C LEU A 71 -10.17 3.87 10.60
N LEU A 72 -9.40 3.52 9.58
CA LEU A 72 -8.51 4.46 8.88
C LEU A 72 -9.30 5.60 8.26
N GLU A 73 -10.43 5.30 7.61
CA GLU A 73 -11.36 6.30 7.08
C GLU A 73 -11.92 7.23 8.15
N ARG A 74 -12.30 6.69 9.32
CA ARG A 74 -12.76 7.49 10.47
C ARG A 74 -11.67 8.40 11.05
N GLN A 75 -10.40 8.04 10.89
CA GLN A 75 -9.27 8.91 11.25
C GLN A 75 -8.87 9.90 10.15
N GLY A 76 -9.61 9.92 9.04
CA GLY A 76 -9.39 10.83 7.91
C GLY A 76 -8.43 10.30 6.85
N TYR A 77 -7.97 9.04 6.96
CA TYR A 77 -7.21 8.40 5.90
C TYR A 77 -8.15 7.92 4.81
N GLN A 78 -8.02 8.49 3.62
CA GLN A 78 -8.75 8.00 2.46
C GLN A 78 -8.00 6.79 1.89
N PRO A 79 -8.67 5.68 1.54
CA PRO A 79 -8.04 4.63 0.76
C PRO A 79 -7.48 5.27 -0.50
N VAL A 80 -6.24 4.95 -0.85
CA VAL A 80 -5.67 5.51 -2.07
C VAL A 80 -6.45 4.92 -3.22
N SER A 81 -7.28 5.76 -3.83
CA SER A 81 -7.96 5.39 -5.06
C SER A 81 -6.88 4.99 -6.05
N ARG A 82 -6.99 3.78 -6.62
CA ARG A 82 -6.07 3.28 -7.64
C ARG A 82 -5.76 4.36 -8.68
N SER A 83 -6.78 5.11 -9.08
CA SER A 83 -6.71 6.26 -9.99
C SER A 83 -5.78 7.39 -9.52
N GLN A 84 -5.78 7.75 -8.23
CA GLN A 84 -4.86 8.76 -7.68
C GLN A 84 -3.42 8.25 -7.65
N HIS A 85 -3.23 6.98 -7.28
CA HIS A 85 -1.89 6.37 -7.29
C HIS A 85 -1.31 6.33 -8.70
N ILE A 86 -2.14 5.91 -9.69
CA ILE A 86 -1.76 5.92 -11.10
C ILE A 86 -1.42 7.35 -11.54
N GLY A 87 -2.23 8.34 -11.17
CA GLY A 87 -2.00 9.75 -11.49
C GLY A 87 -0.66 10.25 -10.97
N GLN A 88 -0.39 10.08 -9.68
CA GLN A 88 0.87 10.49 -9.04
C GLN A 88 2.10 9.85 -9.68
N TRP A 89 2.03 8.55 -9.99
CA TRP A 89 3.11 7.86 -10.69
C TRP A 89 3.30 8.35 -12.11
N THR A 90 2.20 8.61 -12.81
CA THR A 90 2.22 9.17 -14.16
C THR A 90 2.86 10.55 -14.16
N ASP A 91 2.45 11.44 -13.25
CA ASP A 91 3.00 12.79 -13.09
C ASP A 91 4.50 12.75 -12.75
N LEU A 92 4.91 11.87 -11.83
CA LEU A 92 6.31 11.71 -11.43
C LEU A 92 7.19 11.25 -12.60
N LEU A 93 6.79 10.18 -13.30
CA LEU A 93 7.57 9.61 -14.40
C LEU A 93 7.62 10.55 -15.61
N GLU A 94 6.51 11.23 -15.91
CA GLU A 94 6.44 12.25 -16.94
C GLU A 94 7.36 13.43 -16.64
N ALA A 95 7.34 13.94 -15.40
CA ALA A 95 8.21 15.04 -14.97
C ALA A 95 9.70 14.65 -15.01
N MET A 96 10.04 13.44 -14.58
CA MET A 96 11.42 12.92 -14.66
C MET A 96 11.90 12.74 -16.09
N ASN A 97 11.02 12.29 -17.00
CA ASN A 97 11.34 12.16 -18.43
C ASN A 97 11.41 13.54 -19.14
N ALA A 98 10.56 14.50 -18.74
CA ALA A 98 10.55 15.87 -19.29
C ALA A 98 11.74 16.71 -18.81
N GLY A 99 12.35 16.36 -17.66
CA GLY A 99 13.73 16.67 -17.36
C GLY A 99 13.95 17.55 -16.13
N SER A 100 14.93 17.14 -15.32
CA SER A 100 15.90 18.03 -14.70
C SER A 100 17.25 17.33 -14.61
N PRO A 101 18.33 17.85 -15.23
CA PRO A 101 19.67 17.22 -15.25
C PRO A 101 20.39 17.23 -13.89
N SER A 102 19.68 17.54 -12.80
CA SER A 102 20.21 17.62 -11.43
C SER A 102 19.76 16.46 -10.53
N ILE A 103 18.92 15.54 -11.02
CA ILE A 103 18.45 14.39 -10.25
C ILE A 103 19.30 13.18 -10.61
N SER A 104 20.04 12.63 -9.65
CA SER A 104 20.88 11.44 -9.83
C SER A 104 20.09 10.17 -10.15
N THR A 105 18.78 10.19 -9.90
CA THR A 105 17.86 9.08 -10.08
C THR A 105 17.13 9.19 -11.41
N THR A 106 17.19 8.14 -12.23
CA THR A 106 16.48 8.08 -13.51
C THR A 106 15.03 7.62 -13.35
N ALA A 107 14.18 7.91 -14.35
CA ALA A 107 12.80 7.45 -14.38
C ALA A 107 12.71 5.91 -14.25
N ASP A 108 13.64 5.18 -14.85
CA ASP A 108 13.74 3.71 -14.73
C ASP A 108 14.04 3.24 -13.30
N GLN A 109 14.94 3.92 -12.59
CA GLN A 109 15.23 3.59 -11.19
C GLN A 109 14.01 3.82 -10.29
N MET A 110 13.24 4.89 -10.51
CA MET A 110 11.99 5.10 -9.75
C MET A 110 10.90 4.12 -10.16
N ALA A 111 10.85 3.74 -11.43
CA ALA A 111 9.88 2.75 -11.92
C ALA A 111 10.09 1.35 -11.30
N GLU A 112 11.29 1.05 -10.77
CA GLU A 112 11.51 -0.17 -9.97
C GLU A 112 10.70 -0.19 -8.67
N GLU A 113 10.33 0.97 -8.12
CA GLU A 113 9.52 1.08 -6.90
C GLU A 113 8.00 1.02 -7.19
N LEU A 114 7.58 1.16 -8.46
CA LEU A 114 6.17 1.12 -8.87
C LEU A 114 5.53 -0.25 -8.59
N PRO A 115 4.37 -0.36 -7.92
CA PRO A 115 3.69 -1.64 -7.71
C PRO A 115 3.36 -2.35 -9.04
N ALA A 116 3.60 -3.66 -9.12
CA ALA A 116 3.43 -4.43 -10.36
C ALA A 116 2.01 -4.36 -10.95
N ASP A 117 1.00 -4.36 -10.08
CA ASP A 117 -0.41 -4.24 -10.45
C ASP A 117 -0.76 -2.87 -11.09
N LEU A 118 0.05 -1.83 -10.87
CA LEU A 118 -0.19 -0.49 -11.40
C LEU A 118 0.57 -0.19 -12.69
N VAL A 119 1.50 -1.04 -13.10
CA VAL A 119 2.38 -0.82 -14.26
C VAL A 119 1.57 -0.63 -15.55
N GLU A 120 0.59 -1.50 -15.81
CA GLU A 120 -0.24 -1.42 -17.01
C GLU A 120 -1.07 -0.13 -17.04
N ASP A 121 -1.67 0.24 -15.91
CA ASP A 121 -2.52 1.42 -15.82
C ASP A 121 -1.72 2.72 -15.95
N VAL A 122 -0.51 2.78 -15.36
CA VAL A 122 0.43 3.91 -15.47
C VAL A 122 0.93 4.05 -16.90
N ASN A 123 1.35 2.97 -17.55
CA ASN A 123 1.77 2.99 -18.95
C ASN A 123 0.66 3.45 -19.89
N ARG A 124 -0.60 3.05 -19.61
CA ARG A 124 -1.76 3.52 -20.37
C ARG A 124 -1.95 5.02 -20.21
N GLN A 125 -1.82 5.59 -19.01
CA GLN A 125 -1.93 7.04 -18.79
C GLN A 125 -0.76 7.80 -19.42
N LEU A 126 0.49 7.32 -19.29
CA LEU A 126 1.66 7.94 -19.93
C LEU A 126 1.48 8.01 -21.45
N SER A 127 1.01 6.93 -22.06
CA SER A 127 0.69 6.87 -23.49
C SER A 127 -0.43 7.85 -23.89
N GLN A 128 -1.49 7.95 -23.10
CA GLN A 128 -2.57 8.92 -23.32
C GLN A 128 -2.10 10.38 -23.23
N ARG A 129 -1.12 10.67 -22.37
CA ARG A 129 -0.51 11.99 -22.25
C ARG A 129 0.55 12.28 -23.31
N GLY A 130 0.88 11.31 -24.16
CA GLY A 130 1.90 11.45 -25.20
C GLY A 130 3.33 11.33 -24.69
N CYS A 131 3.52 10.87 -23.44
CA CYS A 131 4.84 10.59 -22.90
C CYS A 131 5.42 9.35 -23.61
N ARG A 132 6.65 9.47 -24.14
CA ARG A 132 7.36 8.37 -24.82
C ARG A 132 7.94 7.35 -23.85
N TYR A 133 8.06 7.73 -22.59
CA TYR A 133 8.56 6.84 -21.54
C TYR A 133 7.49 5.80 -21.19
N GLN A 134 7.91 4.54 -21.13
CA GLN A 134 7.07 3.43 -20.69
C GLN A 134 7.87 2.63 -19.67
N VAL A 135 7.21 2.24 -18.59
CA VAL A 135 7.78 1.36 -17.57
C VAL A 135 7.92 -0.02 -18.16
N CYS A 136 9.16 -0.37 -18.53
CA CYS A 136 9.55 -1.71 -18.95
C CYS A 136 10.11 -2.45 -17.75
N ARG A 137 9.27 -3.12 -16.98
CA ARG A 137 9.81 -4.12 -16.04
C ARG A 137 10.32 -5.31 -16.84
N PRO A 138 11.54 -5.81 -16.57
CA PRO A 138 11.88 -7.15 -17.04
C PRO A 138 10.81 -8.08 -16.45
N LEU A 139 10.22 -8.92 -17.31
CA LEU A 139 9.46 -10.08 -16.90
C LEU A 139 10.39 -10.90 -15.99
N SER A 140 10.38 -10.64 -14.69
CA SER A 140 11.17 -11.43 -13.74
C SER A 140 10.60 -12.83 -13.82
N ASN A 141 11.39 -13.71 -14.44
CA ASN A 141 11.11 -15.10 -14.66
C ASN A 141 10.38 -15.70 -13.45
N ARG A 142 9.22 -16.28 -13.74
CA ARG A 142 8.64 -17.33 -12.92
C ARG A 142 9.69 -18.43 -12.78
N HIS A 143 10.17 -18.65 -11.55
CA HIS A 143 10.85 -19.87 -11.14
C HIS A 143 10.20 -20.37 -9.85
#